data_AF-A0A962MHA3-F1
#
_entry.id   AF-A0A962MHA3-F1
#
_cell.length_a   1.000
_cell.length_b   1.000
_cell.length_c   1.000
_cell.angle_alpha   90.00
_cell.angle_beta   90.00
_cell.angle_gamma   90.00
#
_symmetry.space_group_name_H-M   'P 1'
#
loop_
_entity.id
_entity.type
_entity.pdbx_description
1 polymer ?
#
loop_
_entity_poly.entity_id
_entity_poly.type
_entity_poly.pdbx_seq_one_letter_code
_entity_poly.pdbx_strand_id
1 'polypeptide(L)' 'MTITNNQSGTNIYEVSDGIYRINTPVASPDGGGFSFNQYLIVDDEPLLFHTGPRKMFPLVSEAVANVLPVERLRY' A
#
# COMPACT_ATOMS: atom_id res chain seq x y z
N MET A 1 12.15 -3.48 -1.20
CA MET A 1 10.77 -3.98 -1.15
C MET A 1 10.58 -4.63 0.20
N THR A 2 9.77 -4.02 1.07
CA THR A 2 9.57 -4.45 2.46
C THR A 2 8.22 -5.14 2.55
N ILE A 3 8.16 -6.35 3.11
CA ILE A 3 6.87 -7.02 3.40
C ILE A 3 6.36 -6.43 4.72
N THR A 4 5.24 -5.72 4.65
CA THR A 4 4.60 -5.09 5.82
C THR A 4 3.61 -6.04 6.47
N ASN A 5 3.04 -6.98 5.71
CA ASN A 5 2.13 -7.98 6.24
C ASN A 5 2.41 -9.37 5.65
N ASN A 6 2.93 -10.30 6.46
CA ASN A 6 3.33 -11.64 6.00
C ASN A 6 2.15 -12.54 5.62
N GLN A 7 0.95 -12.34 6.19
CA GLN A 7 -0.21 -13.19 5.91
C GLN A 7 -0.79 -12.93 4.52
N SER A 8 -0.83 -11.66 4.11
CA SER A 8 -1.32 -11.25 2.79
C SER A 8 -0.21 -11.13 1.73
N GLY A 9 1.05 -11.11 2.16
CA GLY A 9 2.18 -10.73 1.29
C GLY A 9 2.19 -9.25 0.92
N THR A 10 1.40 -8.41 1.63
CA THR A 10 1.39 -6.97 1.36
C THR A 10 2.79 -6.40 1.59
N ASN A 11 3.25 -5.65 0.61
CA ASN A 11 4.59 -5.10 0.58
C ASN A 11 4.55 -3.65 0.08
N ILE A 12 5.57 -2.89 0.46
CA ILE A 12 5.75 -1.51 0.05
C ILE A 12 7.13 -1.33 -0.60
N TYR A 13 7.16 -0.53 -1.66
CA TYR A 13 8.38 -0.25 -2.41
C TYR A 13 8.35 1.17 -2.97
N GLU A 14 9.44 1.91 -2.77
CA GLU A 14 9.65 3.23 -3.38
C GLU A 14 9.96 3.06 -4.87
N VAL A 15 9.02 3.48 -5.71
CA VAL A 15 9.13 3.35 -7.18
C VAL A 15 9.74 4.59 -7.84
N SER A 16 9.71 5.71 -7.13
CA SER A 16 10.34 6.99 -7.47
C SER A 16 10.53 7.78 -6.18
N ASP A 17 11.34 8.83 -6.21
CA ASP A 17 11.58 9.71 -5.06
C ASP A 17 10.25 10.17 -4.42
N GLY A 18 10.05 9.81 -3.15
CA GLY A 18 8.83 10.11 -2.39
C GLY A 18 7.57 9.37 -2.83
N ILE A 19 7.62 8.47 -3.81
CA ILE A 19 6.46 7.74 -4.32
C ILE A 19 6.61 6.25 -4.02
N TYR A 20 5.70 5.74 -3.20
CA TYR A 20 5.71 4.36 -2.73
C TYR A 20 4.52 3.61 -3.28
N ARG A 21 4.77 2.44 -3.89
CA ARG A 21 3.74 1.48 -4.24
C ARG A 21 3.54 0.51 -3.09
N ILE A 22 2.32 0.47 -2.57
CA ILE A 22 1.80 -0.62 -1.74
C ILE A 22 1.20 -1.65 -2.69
N ASN A 23 1.60 -2.91 -2.55
CA ASN A 23 1.14 -4.02 -3.37
C ASN A 23 0.59 -5.11 -2.45
N THR A 24 -0.68 -5.47 -2.63
CA THR A 24 -1.30 -6.62 -1.97
C THR A 24 -1.63 -7.69 -3.02
N PRO A 25 -0.84 -8.77 -3.10
CA PRO A 25 -1.15 -9.91 -3.96
C PRO A 25 -2.44 -10.60 -3.52
N VAL A 26 -3.23 -11.07 -4.48
CA VAL A 26 -4.38 -11.94 -4.24
C VAL A 26 -4.40 -13.07 -5.25
N ALA A 27 -4.80 -14.26 -4.80
CA ALA A 27 -5.01 -15.39 -5.69
C ALA A 27 -6.25 -15.15 -6.54
N SER A 28 -6.12 -15.24 -7.87
CA SER A 28 -7.28 -15.25 -8.76
C SER A 28 -7.79 -16.69 -8.93
N PRO A 29 -9.11 -16.93 -9.01
CA PRO A 29 -9.69 -18.26 -9.19
C PRO A 29 -9.24 -18.98 -10.46
N ASP A 30 -8.83 -18.24 -11.49
CA ASP A 30 -8.36 -18.74 -12.78
C ASP A 30 -6.85 -19.04 -12.82
N GLY A 31 -6.15 -18.92 -11.69
CA GLY A 31 -4.70 -19.12 -11.61
C GLY A 31 -3.88 -17.94 -12.11
N GLY A 32 -4.51 -16.83 -12.52
CA GLY A 32 -3.82 -15.58 -12.81
C GLY A 32 -3.31 -14.89 -11.53
N GLY A 33 -2.13 -14.29 -11.59
CA GLY A 33 -1.68 -13.39 -10.52
C GLY A 33 -2.43 -12.05 -10.61
N PHE A 34 -3.09 -11.64 -9.53
CA PHE A 34 -3.69 -10.31 -9.43
C PHE A 34 -3.14 -9.59 -8.19
N SER A 35 -3.04 -8.27 -8.25
CA SER A 35 -2.73 -7.49 -7.06
C SER A 35 -3.51 -6.18 -7.05
N PHE A 36 -3.85 -5.74 -5.85
CA PHE A 36 -4.29 -4.36 -5.64
C PHE A 36 -3.05 -3.52 -5.35
N ASN A 37 -2.91 -2.43 -6.09
CA ASN A 37 -1.80 -1.50 -5.89
C ASN A 37 -2.37 -0.15 -5.44
N GLN A 38 -1.76 0.41 -4.41
CA GLN A 38 -2.01 1.75 -3.92
C GLN A 38 -0.70 2.54 -3.97
N TYR A 39 -0.79 3.85 -4.10
CA TYR A 39 0.36 4.74 -4.18
C TYR A 39 0.29 5.76 -3.07
N LEU A 40 1.32 5.76 -2.22
CA LEU A 40 1.56 6.79 -1.22
C LEU A 40 2.55 7.79 -1.82
N ILE A 41 2.15 9.06 -1.87
CA ILE A 41 3.00 10.17 -2.27
C ILE A 41 3.35 10.93 -1.00
N VAL A 42 4.64 10.91 -0.66
CA VAL A 42 5.22 11.60 0.49
C VAL A 42 5.72 12.95 0.00
N ASP A 43 4.96 13.97 0.35
CA ASP A 43 5.26 15.38 0.06
C ASP A 43 4.84 16.22 1.30
N ASP A 44 4.87 17.54 1.18
CA ASP A 44 4.43 18.46 2.24
C ASP A 44 2.96 18.21 2.64
N GLU A 45 2.11 17.82 1.69
CA GLU A 45 0.74 17.36 1.92
C GLU A 45 0.56 15.91 1.42
N PRO A 46 0.82 14.89 2.27
CA PRO A 46 0.84 13.49 1.83
C PRO A 46 -0.51 12.98 1.29
N LEU A 47 -0.46 12.24 0.19
CA LEU A 47 -1.61 11.67 -0.51
C LEU A 47 -1.51 10.15 -0.59
N LEU A 48 -2.63 9.46 -0.34
CA LEU A 48 -2.80 8.04 -0.63
C LEU A 48 -3.81 7.80 -1.76
N PHE A 49 -3.32 7.36 -2.93
CA PHE A 49 -4.15 7.06 -4.10
C PHE A 49 -4.10 5.57 -4.47
N HIS A 50 -5.13 4.76 -4.29
CA HIS A 50 -6.40 4.90 -3.55
C HIS A 50 -6.37 3.99 -2.29
N THR A 51 -7.44 3.88 -1.50
CA THR A 51 -7.49 2.96 -0.33
C THR A 51 -7.96 1.53 -0.65
N GLY A 52 -8.58 1.31 -1.82
CA GLY A 52 -9.08 0.00 -2.25
C GLY A 52 -10.34 -0.47 -1.49
N PRO A 53 -10.70 -1.76 -1.60
CA PRO A 53 -11.84 -2.34 -0.88
C PRO A 53 -11.71 -2.28 0.65
N ARG A 54 -12.85 -2.17 1.36
CA ARG A 54 -12.90 -2.02 2.83
C ARG A 54 -12.05 -3.03 3.62
N LYS A 55 -11.98 -4.29 3.16
CA LYS A 55 -11.18 -5.34 3.83
C LYS A 55 -9.67 -5.09 3.76
N MET A 56 -9.20 -4.22 2.87
CA MET A 56 -7.78 -3.92 2.70
C MET A 56 -7.30 -2.78 3.59
N PHE A 57 -8.22 -2.04 4.23
CA PHE A 57 -7.88 -0.93 5.13
C PHE A 57 -6.75 -1.26 6.14
N PRO A 58 -6.80 -2.36 6.91
CA PRO A 58 -5.72 -2.64 7.86
C PRO A 58 -4.38 -2.88 7.18
N LEU A 59 -4.37 -3.52 6.00
CA LEU A 59 -3.14 -3.80 5.24
C LEU A 59 -2.51 -2.53 4.68
N VAL A 60 -3.34 -1.64 4.14
CA VAL A 60 -2.90 -0.35 3.58
C VAL A 60 -2.44 0.58 4.72
N SER A 61 -3.17 0.63 5.83
CA SER A 61 -2.79 1.44 7.00
C SER A 61 -1.47 0.98 7.60
N GLU A 62 -1.25 -0.33 7.74
CA GLU A 62 0.02 -0.91 8.19
C GLU A 62 1.17 -0.56 7.25
N ALA A 63 0.93 -0.62 5.92
CA ALA A 63 1.94 -0.28 4.93
C ALA A 63 2.30 1.21 4.92
N VAL A 64 1.32 2.12 5.05
CA VAL A 64 1.57 3.57 5.18
C VAL A 64 2.37 3.87 6.45
N ALA A 65 1.99 3.27 7.58
CA ALA A 65 2.68 3.44 8.87
C ALA A 65 4.17 3.04 8.84
N ASN A 66 4.58 2.22 7.86
CA ASN A 66 5.98 1.87 7.65
C ASN A 66 6.83 3.00 7.06
N VAL A 67 6.19 3.98 6.42
CA VAL A 67 6.85 5.13 5.75
C VAL A 67 6.63 6.42 6.54
N LEU A 68 5.39 6.68 7.00
CA LEU A 68 5.05 7.85 7.80
C LEU A 68 3.86 7.57 8.74
N PRO A 69 3.71 8.33 9.84
CA PRO A 69 2.53 8.22 10.69
C PRO A 69 1.25 8.52 9.90
N VAL A 70 0.27 7.62 9.96
CA VAL A 70 -0.95 7.65 9.13
C VAL A 70 -1.75 8.95 9.34
N GLU A 71 -1.71 9.52 10.54
CA GLU A 71 -2.32 10.80 10.90
C GLU A 71 -1.74 12.01 10.15
N ARG A 72 -0.59 11.86 9.47
CA ARG A 72 -0.04 12.89 8.58
C ARG A 72 -0.64 12.85 7.17
N LEU A 73 -1.41 11.83 6.81
CA LEU A 73 -2.13 11.82 5.53
C LEU A 73 -3.09 13.01 5.45
N ARG A 74 -3.02 13.75 4.35
CA ARG A 74 -3.91 14.87 4.06
C ARG A 74 -5.00 14.49 3.08
N TYR A 75 -4.66 13.67 2.07
CA TYR A 75 -5.53 13.30 0.96
C TYR A 75 -5.59 11.78 0.74
#